data_AF-A0A820EM54-F1
#
_entry.id   AF-A0A820EM54-F1
#
_cell.length_a   1.000
_cell.length_b   1.000
_cell.length_c   1.000
_cell.angle_alpha   90.00
_cell.angle_beta   90.00
_cell.angle_gamma   90.00
#
_symmetry.space_group_name_H-M   'P 1'
#
loop_
_entity.id
_entity.type
_entity.pdbx_description
1 polymer ?
#
loop_
_entity_poly.entity_id
_entity_poly.type
_entity_poly.pdbx_seq_one_letter_code
_entity_poly.pdbx_strand_id
1 'polypeptide(L)'
;FLGAFIAAGLVFGTYFDAISQFDHGVRQVTGIQATAGIFGTLPAQGVSQTSLFFDQILSTALLLIGICALSNKRNKLVANALIPLAVGFIIVAIGVAFGYNCGFPINPARDFGPRLFTLCVGYGSEVF
;
A
#
# COMPACT_ATOMS: atom_id res chain seq x y z
N PHE A 1 11.43 -3.75 4.59
CA PHE A 1 10.56 -4.86 5.01
C PHE A 1 10.28 -4.83 6.51
N LEU A 2 11.28 -5.07 7.38
CA LEU A 2 11.08 -5.09 8.84
C LEU A 2 10.36 -3.84 9.39
N GLY A 3 10.74 -2.64 8.94
CA GLY A 3 10.05 -1.41 9.36
C GLY A 3 8.55 -1.39 9.05
N ALA A 4 8.14 -1.91 7.90
CA ALA A 4 6.72 -1.98 7.52
C ALA A 4 5.95 -3.04 8.33
N PHE A 5 6.60 -4.18 8.64
CA PHE A 5 6.05 -5.19 9.54
C PHE A 5 5.82 -4.62 10.95
N ILE A 6 6.82 -3.93 11.52
CA ILE A 6 6.69 -3.29 12.83
C ILE A 6 5.64 -2.19 12.81
N ALA A 7 5.61 -1.37 11.76
CA ALA A 7 4.59 -0.32 11.60
C ALA A 7 3.17 -0.91 11.55
N ALA A 8 2.96 -2.04 10.86
CA ALA A 8 1.68 -2.74 10.88
C ALA A 8 1.29 -3.18 12.29
N GLY A 9 2.24 -3.71 13.08
CA GLY A 9 2.01 -4.04 14.49
C GLY A 9 1.65 -2.83 15.36
N LEU A 10 2.31 -1.69 15.15
CA LEU A 10 1.98 -0.45 15.86
C LEU A 10 0.58 0.06 15.50
N VAL A 11 0.21 0.04 14.21
CA VAL A 11 -1.14 0.43 13.76
C VAL A 11 -2.18 -0.53 14.34
N PHE A 12 -1.93 -1.84 14.28
CA PHE A 12 -2.84 -2.85 14.84
C PHE A 12 -3.04 -2.67 16.34
N GLY A 13 -1.97 -2.47 17.11
CA GLY A 13 -2.06 -2.20 18.55
C GLY A 13 -2.79 -0.90 18.87
N THR A 14 -2.55 0.16 18.09
CA THR A 14 -3.20 1.47 18.27
C THR A 14 -4.71 1.39 17.99
N TYR A 15 -5.12 0.62 16.99
CA TYR A 15 -6.51 0.47 16.57
C TYR A 15 -7.15 -0.84 17.04
N PHE A 16 -6.56 -1.53 18.02
CA PHE A 16 -6.96 -2.89 18.39
C PHE A 16 -8.44 -2.98 18.75
N ASP A 17 -8.91 -2.08 19.62
CA ASP A 17 -10.31 -2.05 20.06
C ASP A 17 -11.26 -1.71 18.92
N ALA A 18 -10.91 -0.73 18.08
CA ALA A 18 -11.73 -0.31 16.94
C ALA A 18 -11.85 -1.43 15.89
N ILE A 19 -10.75 -2.11 15.58
CA ILE A 19 -10.73 -3.26 14.65
C ILE A 19 -11.58 -4.38 15.25
N SER A 20 -11.34 -4.75 16.52
CA SER A 20 -12.04 -5.87 17.18
C SER A 20 -13.54 -5.60 17.37
N GLN A 21 -13.93 -4.34 17.55
CA GLN A 21 -15.33 -3.94 17.61
C GLN A 21 -16.02 -4.09 16.24
N PHE A 22 -15.32 -3.73 15.16
CA PHE A 22 -15.86 -3.79 13.80
C PHE A 22 -15.94 -5.22 13.25
N ASP A 23 -14.88 -6.01 13.46
CA ASP A 23 -14.78 -7.38 12.95
C ASP A 23 -15.28 -8.46 13.93
N HIS A 24 -15.77 -8.03 15.10
CA HIS A 24 -16.23 -8.87 16.21
C HIS A 24 -15.18 -9.90 16.69
N GLY A 25 -13.90 -9.54 16.57
CA GLY A 25 -12.76 -10.39 16.93
C GLY A 25 -12.37 -11.39 15.85
N VAL A 26 -13.09 -11.46 14.73
CA VAL A 26 -12.82 -12.39 13.63
C VAL A 26 -12.03 -11.67 12.53
N ARG A 27 -10.78 -12.08 12.33
CA ARG A 27 -9.85 -11.43 11.40
C ARG A 27 -10.13 -11.82 9.95
N GLN A 28 -11.04 -11.10 9.32
CA GLN A 28 -11.51 -11.37 7.95
C GLN A 28 -10.64 -10.66 6.90
N VAL A 29 -10.31 -11.38 5.82
CA VAL A 29 -9.59 -10.82 4.66
C VAL A 29 -10.54 -10.18 3.64
N THR A 30 -11.69 -10.79 3.41
CA THR A 30 -12.72 -10.31 2.47
C THR A 30 -14.09 -10.30 3.15
N GLY A 31 -15.07 -9.63 2.52
CA GLY A 31 -16.42 -9.47 3.07
C GLY A 31 -16.65 -8.10 3.73
N ILE A 32 -17.86 -7.91 4.24
CA ILE A 32 -18.33 -6.60 4.76
C ILE A 32 -17.61 -6.16 6.04
N GLN A 33 -17.01 -7.11 6.76
CA GLN A 33 -16.27 -6.91 8.01
C GLN A 33 -14.76 -7.12 7.81
N ALA A 34 -14.28 -7.13 6.56
CA ALA A 34 -12.88 -7.30 6.25
C ALA A 34 -12.03 -6.15 6.81
N THR A 35 -10.96 -6.50 7.51
CA THR A 35 -10.02 -5.52 8.08
C THR A 35 -8.58 -5.73 7.59
N ALA A 36 -8.29 -6.79 6.83
CA ALA A 36 -6.95 -7.03 6.27
C ALA A 36 -6.48 -5.90 5.32
N GLY A 37 -7.42 -5.26 4.63
CA GLY A 37 -7.15 -4.15 3.70
C GLY A 37 -6.58 -2.88 4.34
N ILE A 38 -6.60 -2.79 5.68
CA ILE A 38 -5.92 -1.71 6.43
C ILE A 38 -4.39 -1.84 6.27
N PHE A 39 -3.89 -3.07 6.20
CA PHE A 39 -2.46 -3.37 6.29
C PHE A 39 -1.82 -3.62 4.93
N GLY A 40 -2.44 -4.48 4.12
CA GLY A 40 -2.02 -4.79 2.75
C GLY A 40 -3.09 -4.40 1.75
N THR A 41 -2.76 -4.41 0.45
CA THR A 41 -3.75 -4.12 -0.58
C THR A 41 -4.47 -5.39 -1.05
N LEU A 42 -5.69 -5.27 -1.56
CA LEU A 42 -6.43 -6.40 -2.10
C LEU A 42 -6.89 -6.06 -3.52
N PRO A 43 -6.96 -7.04 -4.42
CA PRO A 43 -7.46 -6.81 -5.76
C PRO A 43 -8.93 -6.40 -5.71
N ALA A 44 -9.32 -5.43 -6.54
CA ALA A 44 -10.71 -5.12 -6.75
C ALA A 44 -11.45 -6.31 -7.38
N GLN A 45 -12.73 -6.46 -7.04
CA GLN A 45 -13.55 -7.55 -7.56
C GLN A 45 -13.66 -7.46 -9.09
N GLY A 46 -13.47 -8.60 -9.77
CA GLY A 46 -13.57 -8.69 -11.23
C GLY A 46 -12.33 -8.22 -12.00
N VAL A 47 -11.26 -7.76 -11.33
CA VAL A 47 -10.01 -7.38 -12.01
C VAL A 47 -9.10 -8.59 -12.15
N SER A 48 -8.64 -8.85 -13.38
CA SER A 48 -7.78 -10.02 -13.67
C SER A 48 -6.37 -9.84 -13.12
N GLN A 49 -5.71 -10.95 -12.75
CA GLN A 49 -4.31 -10.92 -12.29
C GLN A 49 -3.36 -10.33 -13.33
N THR A 50 -3.61 -10.57 -14.63
CA THR A 50 -2.84 -9.96 -15.71
C THR A 50 -2.97 -8.45 -15.71
N SER A 51 -4.19 -7.92 -15.54
CA SER A 51 -4.42 -6.47 -15.43
C SER A 51 -3.69 -5.87 -14.23
N LEU A 52 -3.73 -6.55 -13.07
CA LEU A 52 -3.05 -6.09 -11.85
C LEU A 52 -1.52 -6.09 -12.00
N PHE A 53 -0.98 -7.10 -12.68
CA PHE A 53 0.45 -7.17 -12.95
C PHE A 53 0.93 -5.95 -13.77
N PHE A 54 0.23 -5.63 -14.86
CA PHE A 54 0.57 -4.46 -15.67
C PHE A 54 0.26 -3.14 -14.99
N ASP A 55 -0.81 -3.06 -14.20
CA ASP A 55 -1.14 -1.90 -13.36
C ASP A 55 0.01 -1.55 -12.41
N GLN A 56 0.57 -2.56 -11.73
CA GLN A 56 1.68 -2.35 -10.80
C GLN A 56 3.00 -2.03 -11.51
N ILE A 57 3.27 -2.62 -12.68
CA ILE A 57 4.43 -2.22 -13.50
C ILE A 57 4.32 -0.75 -13.89
N LEU A 58 3.19 -0.34 -14.45
CA LEU A 58 3.00 1.02 -14.95
C LEU A 58 3.04 2.05 -13.82
N SER A 59 2.28 1.81 -12.74
CA SER A 59 2.20 2.73 -11.60
C SER A 59 3.56 2.90 -10.91
N THR A 60 4.31 1.80 -10.73
CA THR A 60 5.66 1.86 -10.15
C THR A 60 6.65 2.55 -11.10
N ALA A 61 6.55 2.32 -12.41
CA ALA A 61 7.38 3.01 -13.40
C ALA A 61 7.14 4.53 -13.37
N LEU A 62 5.89 4.98 -13.29
CA LEU A 62 5.56 6.41 -13.16
C LEU A 62 6.15 7.03 -11.88
N LEU A 63 6.07 6.34 -10.75
CA LEU A 63 6.72 6.77 -9.51
C LEU A 63 8.23 6.93 -9.70
N LEU A 64 8.90 5.92 -10.28
CA LEU A 64 10.34 5.94 -10.49
C LEU A 64 10.77 7.04 -11.47
N ILE A 65 10.04 7.24 -12.57
CA ILE A 65 10.29 8.34 -13.52
C ILE A 65 10.21 9.68 -12.78
N GLY A 66 9.17 9.88 -11.97
CA GLY A 66 8.99 11.08 -11.16
C GLY A 66 10.14 11.33 -10.18
N ILE A 67 10.51 10.31 -9.39
CA ILE A 67 11.64 10.41 -8.44
C ILE A 67 12.95 10.71 -9.17
N CYS A 68 13.22 10.02 -10.28
CA CYS A 68 14.42 10.25 -11.10
C CYS A 68 14.45 11.66 -11.69
N ALA A 69 13.30 12.15 -12.18
CA ALA A 69 13.19 13.51 -12.73
C ALA A 69 13.46 14.58 -11.67
N LEU A 70 12.92 14.42 -10.46
CA LEU A 70 13.11 15.35 -9.34
C LEU A 70 14.51 15.29 -8.73
N SER A 71 15.13 14.11 -8.69
CA SER A 71 16.45 13.91 -8.08
C SER A 71 17.62 14.21 -9.02
N ASN A 72 17.35 14.37 -10.32
CA ASN A 72 18.39 14.66 -11.30
C ASN A 72 18.88 16.11 -11.15
N LYS A 73 20.15 16.28 -10.74
CA LYS A 73 20.79 17.60 -10.53
C LYS A 73 20.79 18.50 -11.77
N ARG A 74 20.68 17.94 -12.97
CA ARG A 74 20.57 18.70 -14.23
C ARG A 74 19.17 19.25 -14.47
N ASN A 75 18.17 18.74 -13.74
CA ASN A 75 16.77 19.06 -13.89
C ASN A 75 16.28 19.86 -12.67
N LYS A 76 16.34 21.18 -12.74
CA LYS A 76 15.94 22.07 -11.64
C LYS A 76 14.43 22.34 -11.64
N LEU A 77 13.62 21.28 -11.59
CA LEU A 77 12.15 21.40 -11.60
C LEU A 77 11.60 22.06 -10.32
N VAL A 78 12.19 21.73 -9.18
CA VAL A 78 11.80 22.23 -7.86
C VAL A 78 13.04 22.51 -7.01
N ALA A 79 12.89 23.36 -6.00
CA ALA A 79 13.95 23.53 -5.00
C ALA A 79 14.22 22.20 -4.28
N ASN A 80 15.49 21.90 -3.99
CA ASN A 80 15.88 20.62 -3.36
C ASN A 80 15.11 20.33 -2.06
N ALA A 81 14.82 21.37 -1.27
CA ALA A 81 14.05 21.24 -0.03
C ALA A 81 12.59 20.79 -0.27
N LEU A 82 12.05 21.00 -1.46
CA LEU A 82 10.67 20.65 -1.83
C LEU A 82 10.57 19.30 -2.54
N ILE A 83 11.68 18.61 -2.84
CA ILE A 83 11.65 17.30 -3.49
C ILE A 83 10.79 16.28 -2.72
N PRO A 84 10.89 16.13 -1.38
CA PRO A 84 10.05 15.18 -0.65
C PRO A 84 8.56 15.47 -0.79
N LEU A 85 8.18 16.75 -0.77
CA LEU A 85 6.79 17.19 -0.95
C LEU A 85 6.30 16.87 -2.37
N ALA A 86 7.13 17.13 -3.39
CA ALA A 86 6.81 16.81 -4.79
C ALA A 86 6.65 15.29 -5.00
N VAL A 87 7.50 14.46 -4.39
CA VAL A 87 7.34 13.00 -4.40
C VAL A 87 6.04 12.58 -3.72
N GLY A 88 5.68 13.22 -2.60
CA GLY A 88 4.37 13.02 -1.94
C GLY A 88 3.19 13.28 -2.88
N PHE A 89 3.22 14.39 -3.64
CA PHE A 89 2.17 14.68 -4.62
C PHE A 89 2.12 13.68 -5.77
N ILE A 90 3.27 13.14 -6.22
CA ILE A 90 3.31 12.08 -7.23
C ILE A 90 2.63 10.81 -6.70
N ILE A 91 2.91 10.42 -5.45
CA ILE A 91 2.27 9.25 -4.81
C ILE A 91 0.75 9.47 -4.72
N VAL A 92 0.29 10.66 -4.33
CA VAL A 92 -1.14 11.02 -4.29
C VAL A 92 -1.76 10.94 -5.67
N ALA A 93 -1.11 11.50 -6.69
CA ALA A 93 -1.61 11.46 -8.07
C ALA A 93 -1.76 10.03 -8.59
N ILE A 94 -0.77 9.15 -8.31
CA ILE A 94 -0.85 7.73 -8.65
C ILE A 94 -2.00 7.05 -7.90
N GLY A 95 -2.16 7.34 -6.60
CA GLY A 95 -3.26 6.77 -5.81
C GLY A 95 -4.64 7.15 -6.33
N VAL A 96 -4.82 8.40 -6.77
CA VAL A 96 -6.10 8.87 -7.36
C VAL A 96 -6.33 8.26 -8.75
N ALA A 97 -5.30 8.17 -9.59
CA ALA A 97 -5.45 7.74 -10.98
C ALA A 97 -5.44 6.21 -11.18
N PHE A 98 -4.67 5.48 -10.38
CA PHE A 98 -4.42 4.04 -10.54
C PHE A 98 -4.81 3.21 -9.30
N GLY A 99 -5.32 3.84 -8.23
CA GLY A 99 -5.57 3.13 -6.98
C GLY A 99 -6.74 2.14 -7.01
N TYR A 100 -7.65 2.24 -7.98
CA TYR A 100 -8.85 1.40 -8.00
C TYR A 100 -8.55 -0.10 -8.15
N ASN A 101 -7.61 -0.47 -9.02
CA ASN A 101 -7.39 -1.88 -9.39
C ASN A 101 -6.92 -2.75 -8.22
N CYS A 102 -5.94 -2.27 -7.45
CA CYS A 102 -5.41 -3.00 -6.29
C CYS A 102 -4.74 -2.09 -5.25
N GLY A 103 -5.20 -0.85 -5.07
CA GLY A 103 -4.77 0.01 -3.97
C GLY A 103 -3.36 0.59 -4.09
N PHE A 104 -2.79 0.66 -5.30
CA PHE A 104 -1.51 1.31 -5.62
C PHE A 104 -0.34 1.01 -4.65
N PRO A 105 -0.04 -0.26 -4.30
CA PRO A 105 1.00 -0.54 -3.32
C PRO A 105 2.37 0.02 -3.74
N ILE A 106 2.74 -0.08 -5.03
CA ILE A 106 3.93 0.52 -5.70
C ILE A 106 5.27 0.36 -4.96
N ASN A 107 5.32 -0.54 -3.98
CA ASN A 107 6.42 -0.77 -3.07
C ASN A 107 6.26 -2.15 -2.41
N PRO A 108 7.12 -3.14 -2.73
CA PRO A 108 7.04 -4.47 -2.16
C PRO A 108 7.14 -4.51 -0.63
N ALA A 109 7.91 -3.61 -0.02
CA ALA A 109 8.06 -3.55 1.44
C ALA A 109 6.78 -3.06 2.13
N ARG A 110 6.06 -2.12 1.50
CA ARG A 110 4.78 -1.55 1.99
C ARG A 110 3.64 -2.55 1.99
N ASP A 111 3.75 -3.61 1.20
CA ASP A 111 2.68 -4.60 1.02
C ASP A 111 3.03 -5.94 1.68
N PHE A 112 4.21 -6.51 1.39
CA PHE A 112 4.60 -7.82 1.94
C PHE A 112 4.82 -7.81 3.46
N GLY A 113 5.48 -6.78 4.00
CA GLY A 113 5.76 -6.68 5.44
C GLY A 113 4.47 -6.69 6.28
N PRO A 114 3.50 -5.82 5.98
CA PRO A 114 2.20 -5.83 6.64
C PRO A 114 1.38 -7.11 6.44
N ARG A 115 1.42 -7.75 5.26
CA ARG A 115 0.77 -9.07 5.04
C ARG A 115 1.35 -10.17 5.91
N LEU A 116 2.68 -10.19 6.08
CA LEU A 116 3.32 -11.13 6.99
C LEU A 116 2.88 -10.88 8.43
N PHE A 117 2.70 -9.61 8.83
CA PHE A 117 2.16 -9.29 10.14
C PHE A 117 0.72 -9.77 10.30
N THR A 118 -0.17 -9.52 9.32
CA THR A 118 -1.57 -9.98 9.39
C THR A 118 -1.68 -11.51 9.47
N LEU A 119 -0.81 -12.23 8.76
CA LEU A 119 -0.69 -13.68 8.91
C LEU A 119 -0.44 -14.09 10.38
N CYS A 120 0.46 -13.39 11.08
CA CYS A 120 0.80 -13.69 12.48
C CYS A 120 -0.32 -13.40 13.48
N VAL A 121 -1.23 -12.46 13.18
CA VAL A 121 -2.32 -12.05 14.09
C VAL A 121 -3.68 -12.66 13.72
N GLY A 122 -3.68 -13.72 12.92
CA GLY A 122 -4.84 -14.59 12.75
C GLY A 122 -5.71 -14.33 11.53
N TYR A 123 -5.28 -13.50 10.56
CA TYR A 123 -6.00 -13.33 9.30
C TYR A 123 -5.90 -14.54 8.35
N GLY A 124 -4.97 -15.48 8.61
CA GLY A 124 -4.77 -16.67 7.77
C GLY A 124 -3.98 -16.40 6.50
N SER A 125 -3.76 -17.45 5.70
CA SER A 125 -2.94 -17.40 4.47
C SER A 125 -3.61 -16.71 3.29
N GLU A 126 -4.90 -16.41 3.39
CA GLU A 126 -5.67 -15.70 2.36
C GLU A 126 -5.20 -14.25 2.14
N VAL A 127 -4.33 -13.73 3.01
CA VAL A 127 -3.71 -12.42 2.86
C VAL A 127 -2.68 -12.37 1.72
N PHE A 128 -2.44 -13.45 0.97
CA PHE A 128 -1.49 -13.51 -0.14
C PHE A 128 -2.16 -13.77 -1.49
#